data_AF-A5DMI4-F1
#
_entry.id   AF-A5DMI4-F1
#
_cell.length_a   1.000
_cell.length_b   1.000
_cell.length_c   1.000
_cell.angle_alpha   90.00
_cell.angle_beta   90.00
_cell.angle_gamma   90.00
#
_symmetry.space_group_name_H-M   'P 1'
#
loop_
_entity.id
_entity.type
_entity.pdbx_description
1 polymer ?
#
loop_
_entity_poly.entity_id
_entity_poly.type
_entity_poly.pdbx_seq_one_letter_code
_entity_poly.pdbx_strand_id
1 'polypeptide(L)'
;MHTFVMEPLTHSALVKIIDRGLLEVNRTRKHVYNLHLVALSRDAIDYVANISSGDSRVALNILETINAYLSGVSYSAFSNYEEPEKAIKVPEKFGVIKISMKELKPLLSTRNYHQMYDRVGENHYDIISAFHKSVRGSDADAAVFYLAKMLSGGEDPMFIVRRMIVIASEDIGLRDSSCLPFVVAVKDALEFVGMPEGEIILAHCAVKLARALKSTKSYRALRTAQSLLKEQPELTSIPVPLHLRNAPTKLMKEMGYGDTYRYNPSFENGVVRQQYTPEALKDQKFVEDTHLGTARDPLVPDEEYSSITEADKEYEEFKKQRRKEMEQETLESEERHTYDEFLAKDDQPEYFDGEERDAYSDDPDCTHNFDQSYDENLSQDQQPQYYRQFSER
;
A
#
# COMPACT_ATOMS: atom_id res chain seq x y z
N MET A 1 6.98 -34.73 4.57
CA MET A 1 6.84 -33.88 3.37
C MET A 1 8.26 -33.57 2.90
N HIS A 2 8.66 -34.04 1.71
CA HIS A 2 9.98 -33.71 1.16
C HIS A 2 9.84 -32.43 0.36
N THR A 3 10.57 -31.39 0.75
CA THR A 3 10.63 -30.11 0.05
C THR A 3 11.83 -30.16 -0.88
N PHE A 4 11.60 -29.93 -2.18
CA PHE A 4 12.65 -29.84 -3.18
C PHE A 4 12.81 -28.38 -3.61
N VAL A 5 14.05 -27.90 -3.61
CA VAL A 5 14.39 -26.57 -4.13
C VAL A 5 14.80 -26.74 -5.58
N MET A 6 14.16 -26.01 -6.48
CA MET A 6 14.48 -26.01 -7.91
C MET A 6 15.33 -24.80 -8.23
N GLU A 7 16.44 -25.02 -8.92
CA GLU A 7 17.33 -23.94 -9.36
C GLU A 7 16.96 -23.44 -10.77
N PRO A 8 17.24 -22.17 -11.09
CA PRO A 8 17.06 -21.65 -12.43
C PRO A 8 17.87 -22.45 -13.45
N LEU A 9 17.30 -22.64 -14.64
CA LEU A 9 17.96 -23.43 -15.68
C LEU A 9 19.22 -22.74 -16.18
N THR A 10 20.28 -23.53 -16.36
CA THR A 10 21.51 -23.01 -16.97
C THR A 10 21.26 -22.59 -18.41
N HIS A 11 22.07 -21.65 -18.91
CA HIS A 11 22.03 -21.20 -20.31
C HIS A 11 22.01 -22.36 -21.31
N SER A 12 22.90 -23.35 -21.11
CA SER A 12 22.98 -24.53 -21.98
C SER A 12 21.72 -25.41 -21.94
N ALA A 13 21.01 -25.46 -20.80
CA ALA A 13 19.76 -26.18 -20.67
C ALA A 13 18.64 -25.42 -21.40
N LEU A 14 18.58 -24.10 -21.30
CA LEU A 14 17.63 -23.27 -22.03
C LEU A 14 17.81 -23.38 -23.55
N VAL A 15 19.04 -23.33 -24.05
CA VAL A 15 19.34 -23.54 -25.49
C VAL A 15 18.77 -24.88 -25.96
N LYS A 16 18.98 -25.97 -25.21
CA LYS A 16 18.41 -27.30 -25.53
C LYS A 16 16.88 -27.30 -25.52
N ILE A 17 16.25 -26.57 -24.61
CA ILE A 17 14.79 -26.45 -24.55
C ILE A 17 14.27 -25.67 -25.76
N ILE A 18 14.92 -24.57 -26.13
CA ILE A 18 14.55 -23.76 -27.30
C ILE A 18 14.68 -24.59 -28.58
N ASP A 19 15.78 -25.34 -28.76
CA ASP A 19 15.96 -26.22 -29.93
C ASP A 19 14.87 -27.29 -30.03
N ARG A 20 14.51 -27.91 -28.90
CA ARG A 20 13.41 -28.88 -28.83
C ARG A 20 12.06 -28.23 -29.13
N GLY A 21 11.81 -27.05 -28.57
CA GLY A 21 10.60 -26.27 -28.83
C GLY A 21 10.49 -25.90 -30.32
N LEU A 22 11.60 -25.47 -30.94
CA LEU A 22 11.65 -25.10 -32.35
C LEU A 22 11.36 -26.31 -33.26
N LEU A 23 11.81 -27.51 -32.87
CA LEU A 23 11.46 -28.74 -33.58
C LEU A 23 9.95 -29.00 -33.55
N GLU A 24 9.29 -28.84 -32.40
CA GLU A 24 7.84 -29.05 -32.28
C GLU A 24 7.02 -27.95 -32.98
N VAL A 25 7.46 -26.70 -32.90
CA VAL A 25 6.88 -25.60 -33.69
C VAL A 25 6.99 -25.92 -35.19
N ASN A 26 8.13 -26.43 -35.66
CA ASN A 26 8.29 -26.81 -37.06
C ASN A 26 7.43 -28.01 -37.46
N ARG A 27 7.25 -29.00 -36.57
CA ARG A 27 6.32 -30.12 -36.79
C ARG A 27 4.89 -29.62 -36.96
N THR A 28 4.42 -28.77 -36.04
CA THR A 28 3.06 -28.21 -36.10
C THR A 28 2.85 -27.32 -37.32
N ARG A 29 3.80 -26.43 -37.64
CA ARG A 29 3.78 -25.61 -38.86
C ARG A 29 3.66 -26.46 -40.12
N LYS A 30 4.42 -27.56 -40.23
CA LYS A 30 4.39 -28.46 -41.40
C LYS A 30 3.10 -29.27 -41.48
N HIS A 31 2.71 -29.92 -40.39
CA HIS A 31 1.68 -30.96 -40.42
C HIS A 31 0.26 -30.43 -40.19
N VAL A 32 0.12 -29.31 -39.47
CA VAL A 32 -1.19 -28.75 -39.12
C VAL A 32 -1.52 -27.54 -40.00
N TYR A 33 -0.58 -26.60 -40.09
CA TYR A 33 -0.84 -25.30 -40.73
C TYR A 33 -0.32 -25.20 -42.18
N ASN A 34 0.43 -26.19 -42.66
CA ASN A 34 1.09 -26.20 -43.96
C ASN A 34 1.94 -24.93 -44.24
N LEU A 35 2.64 -24.44 -43.21
CA LEU A 35 3.47 -23.23 -43.25
C LEU A 35 4.97 -23.55 -43.37
N HIS A 36 5.75 -22.59 -43.87
CA HIS A 36 7.21 -22.68 -43.94
C HIS A 36 7.87 -22.91 -42.58
N LEU A 37 8.98 -23.63 -42.58
CA LEU A 37 9.76 -23.92 -41.38
C LEU A 37 10.51 -22.66 -40.91
N VAL A 38 10.79 -22.59 -39.62
CA VAL A 38 11.56 -21.52 -38.97
C VAL A 38 12.92 -22.07 -38.53
N ALA A 39 13.97 -21.31 -38.80
CA ALA A 39 15.32 -21.56 -38.31
C ALA A 39 15.84 -20.30 -37.62
N LEU A 40 16.22 -20.43 -36.35
CA LEU A 40 16.87 -19.36 -35.59
C LEU A 40 18.39 -19.45 -35.77
N SER A 41 19.07 -18.32 -35.99
CA SER A 41 20.53 -18.29 -35.93
C SER A 41 21.01 -18.59 -34.50
N ARG A 42 22.24 -19.09 -34.35
CA ARG A 42 22.81 -19.41 -33.02
C ARG A 42 22.76 -18.21 -32.08
N ASP A 43 23.16 -17.04 -32.56
CA ASP A 43 23.10 -15.79 -31.79
C ASP A 43 21.67 -15.43 -31.36
N ALA A 44 20.65 -15.78 -32.15
CA ALA A 44 19.25 -15.53 -31.81
C ALA A 44 18.78 -16.46 -30.70
N ILE A 45 19.18 -17.74 -30.75
CA ILE A 45 18.89 -18.71 -29.69
C ILE A 45 19.58 -18.29 -28.39
N ASP A 46 20.86 -17.91 -28.46
CA ASP A 46 21.62 -17.43 -27.30
C ASP A 46 20.99 -16.16 -26.70
N TYR A 47 20.49 -15.25 -27.54
CA TYR A 47 19.77 -14.08 -27.06
C TYR A 47 18.48 -14.47 -26.35
N VAL A 48 17.62 -15.31 -26.93
CA VAL A 48 16.39 -15.77 -26.27
C VAL A 48 16.70 -16.43 -24.92
N ALA A 49 17.74 -17.26 -24.86
CA ALA A 49 18.16 -17.90 -23.62
C ALA A 49 18.60 -16.88 -22.55
N ASN A 50 19.36 -15.84 -22.94
CA ASN A 50 19.76 -14.76 -22.03
C ASN A 50 18.55 -13.94 -21.53
N ILE A 51 17.60 -13.62 -22.41
CA ILE A 51 16.37 -12.91 -22.03
C ILE A 51 15.59 -13.70 -20.99
N SER A 52 15.53 -15.01 -21.17
CA SER A 52 14.70 -15.90 -20.36
C SER A 52 15.21 -16.11 -18.94
N SER A 53 16.44 -15.68 -18.62
CA SER A 53 17.00 -15.61 -17.25
C SER A 53 16.78 -16.87 -16.38
N GLY A 54 16.85 -18.06 -16.99
CA GLY A 54 16.66 -19.34 -16.30
C GLY A 54 15.23 -19.92 -16.33
N ASP A 55 14.23 -19.18 -16.82
CA ASP A 55 12.84 -19.66 -16.94
C ASP A 55 12.56 -20.20 -18.36
N SER A 56 12.24 -21.49 -18.46
CA SER A 56 11.91 -22.14 -19.74
C SER A 56 10.57 -21.68 -20.31
N ARG A 57 9.61 -21.23 -19.48
CA ARG A 57 8.30 -20.75 -19.93
C ARG A 57 8.46 -19.49 -20.75
N VAL A 58 9.31 -18.56 -20.29
CA VAL A 58 9.62 -17.32 -21.03
C VAL A 58 10.24 -17.64 -22.38
N ALA A 59 11.21 -18.57 -22.41
CA ALA A 59 11.86 -19.00 -23.65
C ALA A 59 10.85 -19.56 -24.66
N LEU A 60 9.90 -20.39 -24.20
CA LEU A 60 8.87 -20.99 -25.05
C LEU A 60 7.80 -19.97 -25.47
N ASN A 61 7.41 -19.03 -24.60
CA ASN A 61 6.47 -17.94 -24.94
C ASN A 61 7.05 -16.99 -26.00
N ILE A 62 8.36 -16.72 -25.94
CA ILE A 62 9.07 -15.97 -26.98
C ILE A 62 8.99 -16.73 -28.30
N LEU A 63 9.28 -18.05 -28.29
CA LEU A 63 9.21 -18.88 -29.48
C LEU A 63 7.78 -18.94 -30.07
N GLU A 64 6.77 -19.04 -29.21
CA GLU A 64 5.37 -18.98 -29.61
C GLU A 64 5.02 -17.62 -30.23
N THR A 65 5.52 -16.52 -29.66
CA THR A 65 5.31 -15.19 -30.25
C THR A 65 5.94 -15.11 -31.63
N ILE A 66 7.19 -15.57 -31.79
CA ILE A 66 7.86 -15.59 -33.10
C ILE A 66 7.02 -16.38 -34.10
N ASN A 67 6.51 -17.55 -33.69
CA ASN A 67 5.63 -18.36 -34.52
C ASN A 67 4.34 -17.63 -34.89
N ALA A 68 3.66 -17.00 -33.92
CA ALA A 68 2.42 -16.27 -34.14
C ALA A 68 2.64 -15.08 -35.07
N TYR A 69 3.69 -14.29 -34.86
CA TYR A 69 4.07 -13.16 -35.71
C TYR A 69 4.31 -13.61 -37.16
N LEU A 70 5.10 -14.67 -37.36
CA LEU A 70 5.38 -15.23 -38.68
C LEU A 70 4.21 -15.99 -39.31
N SER A 71 3.14 -16.24 -38.56
CA SER A 71 1.92 -16.87 -39.07
C SER A 71 0.84 -15.84 -39.40
N GLY A 72 0.76 -14.74 -38.64
CA GLY A 72 -0.14 -13.63 -38.88
C GLY A 72 0.30 -12.76 -40.07
N VAL A 73 1.62 -12.65 -40.29
CA VAL A 73 2.15 -12.19 -41.57
C VAL A 73 2.03 -13.36 -42.55
N SER A 74 0.93 -13.40 -43.32
CA SER A 74 0.88 -14.16 -44.56
C SER A 74 2.00 -13.61 -45.46
N TYR A 75 3.20 -14.18 -45.33
CA TYR A 75 4.38 -13.77 -46.06
C TYR A 75 4.15 -14.12 -47.52
N SER A 76 3.63 -13.14 -48.28
CA SER A 76 3.83 -13.01 -49.72
C SER A 76 5.32 -12.79 -49.99
N ALA A 77 6.16 -13.79 -49.70
CA ALA A 77 7.55 -13.78 -50.16
C ALA A 77 7.59 -14.36 -51.57
N PHE A 78 7.73 -13.45 -52.53
CA PHE A 78 8.00 -13.65 -53.97
C PHE A 78 6.81 -13.99 -54.88
N SER A 79 5.86 -13.07 -54.99
CA SER A 79 5.29 -12.80 -56.31
C SER A 79 5.16 -11.31 -56.53
N ASN A 80 6.03 -10.78 -57.39
CA ASN A 80 5.58 -9.65 -58.20
C ASN A 80 4.33 -10.08 -58.97
N TYR A 81 3.43 -9.11 -59.18
CA TYR A 81 2.31 -9.06 -60.13
C TYR A 81 0.90 -9.41 -59.66
N GLU A 82 0.05 -8.39 -59.82
CA GLU A 82 -1.27 -8.37 -60.47
C GLU A 82 -2.41 -9.28 -60.01
N GLU A 83 -3.60 -8.66 -60.05
CA GLU A 83 -5.00 -9.09 -59.99
C GLU A 83 -5.39 -10.59 -59.86
N PRO A 84 -6.55 -10.84 -59.19
CA PRO A 84 -6.85 -12.11 -58.54
C PRO A 84 -7.62 -13.11 -59.43
N GLU A 85 -7.08 -13.48 -60.59
CA GLU A 85 -7.69 -14.54 -61.44
C GLU A 85 -6.75 -15.71 -61.81
N LYS A 86 -5.55 -15.78 -61.22
CA LYS A 86 -4.71 -16.99 -61.29
C LYS A 86 -4.40 -17.48 -59.89
N ALA A 87 -5.25 -18.37 -59.37
CA ALA A 87 -4.96 -19.12 -58.16
C ALA A 87 -3.56 -19.78 -58.30
N ILE A 88 -2.63 -19.33 -57.45
CA ILE A 88 -1.25 -19.80 -57.44
C ILE A 88 -1.25 -21.26 -56.98
N LYS A 89 -0.77 -22.18 -57.83
CA LYS A 89 -0.39 -23.53 -57.38
C LYS A 89 0.67 -23.38 -56.29
N VAL A 90 0.32 -23.79 -55.07
CA VAL A 90 1.21 -23.81 -53.91
C VAL A 90 2.48 -24.58 -54.30
N PRO A 91 3.69 -24.00 -54.18
CA PRO A 91 4.90 -24.71 -54.53
C PRO A 91 5.10 -25.92 -53.60
N GLU A 92 5.39 -27.09 -54.17
CA GLU A 92 5.66 -28.35 -53.44
C GLU A 92 6.94 -28.32 -52.58
N LYS A 93 7.66 -27.19 -52.50
CA LYS A 93 8.89 -27.07 -51.71
C LYS A 93 8.67 -26.19 -50.48
N PHE A 94 8.61 -26.84 -49.31
CA PHE A 94 8.73 -26.19 -48.01
C PHE A 94 10.05 -25.40 -47.92
N GLY A 95 9.97 -24.07 -47.86
CA GLY A 95 11.08 -23.19 -47.53
C GLY A 95 11.40 -23.13 -46.02
N VAL A 96 12.58 -22.58 -45.70
CA VAL A 96 13.05 -22.30 -44.34
C VAL A 96 13.25 -20.80 -44.17
N ILE A 97 12.51 -20.19 -43.25
CA ILE A 97 12.66 -18.80 -42.82
C ILE A 97 13.81 -18.74 -41.82
N LYS A 98 14.90 -18.06 -42.19
CA LYS A 98 16.03 -17.84 -41.28
C LYS A 98 15.83 -16.53 -40.54
N ILE A 99 15.77 -16.59 -39.21
CA ILE A 99 15.65 -15.42 -38.34
C ILE A 99 17.01 -15.12 -37.73
N SER A 100 17.47 -13.90 -37.95
CA SER A 100 18.68 -13.36 -37.36
C SER A 100 18.36 -12.51 -36.13
N MET A 101 19.40 -12.25 -35.33
CA MET A 101 19.31 -11.35 -34.18
C MET A 101 18.75 -9.96 -34.48
N LYS A 102 19.01 -9.43 -35.69
CA LYS A 102 18.55 -8.10 -36.10
C LYS A 102 17.04 -8.04 -36.28
N GLU A 103 16.44 -9.12 -36.74
CA GLU A 103 14.98 -9.23 -36.95
C GLU A 103 14.27 -9.53 -35.63
N LEU A 104 14.95 -10.23 -34.71
CA LEU A 104 14.39 -10.62 -33.43
C LEU A 104 14.32 -9.45 -32.43
N LYS A 105 15.34 -8.57 -32.39
CA LYS A 105 15.39 -7.45 -31.43
C LYS A 105 14.15 -6.56 -31.47
N PRO A 106 13.69 -6.03 -32.62
CA PRO A 106 12.48 -5.19 -32.68
C PRO A 106 11.23 -5.91 -32.16
N LEU A 107 11.08 -7.20 -32.47
CA LEU A 107 9.95 -8.02 -32.01
C LEU A 107 9.95 -8.19 -30.50
N LEU A 108 11.12 -8.37 -29.90
CA LEU A 108 11.28 -8.56 -28.46
C LEU A 108 11.44 -7.26 -27.66
N SER A 109 11.66 -6.13 -28.33
CA SER A 109 11.64 -4.80 -27.71
C SER A 109 10.22 -4.25 -27.53
N THR A 110 9.26 -4.71 -28.32
CA THR A 110 7.87 -4.21 -28.29
C THR A 110 7.05 -4.83 -27.15
N ARG A 111 7.43 -6.03 -26.70
CA ARG A 111 6.85 -6.69 -25.53
C ARG A 111 7.99 -6.94 -24.53
N ASN A 112 7.84 -6.52 -23.28
CA ASN A 112 8.85 -6.72 -22.24
C ASN A 112 8.95 -8.21 -21.82
N TYR A 113 9.44 -9.08 -22.70
CA TYR A 113 9.65 -10.50 -22.42
C TYR A 113 10.68 -10.75 -21.31
N HIS A 114 11.60 -9.80 -21.09
CA HIS A 114 12.55 -9.79 -19.97
C HIS A 114 11.87 -9.60 -18.61
N GLN A 115 10.60 -9.18 -18.60
CA GLN A 115 9.82 -8.80 -17.43
C GLN A 115 8.50 -9.55 -17.42
N MET A 116 8.50 -10.83 -17.82
CA MET A 116 7.44 -11.74 -17.38
C MET A 116 7.58 -11.91 -15.87
N TYR A 117 7.16 -10.88 -15.16
CA TYR A 117 6.99 -10.88 -13.73
C TYR A 117 5.89 -11.88 -13.44
N ASP A 118 6.29 -12.95 -12.76
CA ASP A 118 5.33 -13.94 -12.32
C ASP A 118 4.54 -13.33 -11.16
N ARG A 119 3.37 -12.76 -11.46
CA ARG A 119 2.45 -12.19 -10.47
C ARG A 119 2.06 -13.20 -9.37
N VAL A 120 2.31 -14.50 -9.58
CA VAL A 120 2.00 -15.59 -8.64
C VAL A 120 3.28 -16.31 -8.19
N GLY A 121 4.44 -16.00 -8.76
CA GLY A 121 5.69 -16.71 -8.53
C GLY A 121 6.55 -16.14 -7.40
N GLU A 122 7.62 -16.86 -7.06
CA GLU A 122 8.56 -16.48 -5.99
C GLU A 122 9.21 -15.11 -6.25
N ASN A 123 9.53 -14.79 -7.51
CA ASN A 123 10.10 -13.50 -7.90
C ASN A 123 9.24 -12.30 -7.48
N HIS A 124 7.91 -12.41 -7.47
CA HIS A 124 7.03 -11.33 -7.01
C HIS A 124 7.28 -11.04 -5.52
N TYR A 125 7.24 -12.10 -4.70
CA TYR A 125 7.45 -12.02 -3.27
C TYR A 125 8.86 -11.53 -2.91
N ASP A 126 9.88 -11.96 -3.67
CA ASP A 126 11.26 -11.54 -3.45
C ASP A 126 11.45 -10.05 -3.72
N ILE A 127 10.88 -9.53 -4.81
CA ILE A 127 11.03 -8.12 -5.17
C ILE A 127 10.30 -7.22 -4.18
N ILE A 128 9.05 -7.55 -3.79
CA ILE A 128 8.34 -6.74 -2.78
C ILE A 128 8.97 -6.86 -1.39
N SER A 129 9.54 -8.02 -1.06
CA SER A 129 10.30 -8.24 0.17
C SER A 129 11.56 -7.38 0.19
N ALA A 130 12.28 -7.31 -0.93
CA ALA A 130 13.45 -6.44 -1.09
C ALA A 130 13.07 -4.96 -0.98
N PHE A 131 12.01 -4.52 -1.68
CA PHE A 131 11.46 -3.16 -1.56
C PHE A 131 11.17 -2.79 -0.10
N HIS A 132 10.43 -3.66 0.61
CA HIS A 132 10.07 -3.44 2.00
C HIS A 132 11.31 -3.34 2.90
N LYS A 133 12.29 -4.23 2.72
CA LYS A 133 13.54 -4.22 3.49
C LYS A 133 14.39 -2.99 3.20
N SER A 134 14.43 -2.51 1.96
CA SER A 134 15.13 -1.27 1.58
C SER A 134 14.52 -0.06 2.29
N VAL A 135 13.18 0.05 2.29
CA VAL A 135 12.51 1.13 3.00
C VAL A 135 12.77 1.05 4.51
N ARG A 136 12.69 -0.15 5.10
CA ARG A 136 13.01 -0.39 6.52
C ARG A 136 14.46 -0.05 6.87
N GLY A 137 15.39 -0.38 5.98
CA GLY A 137 16.82 -0.08 6.09
C GLY A 137 17.17 1.38 5.78
N SER A 138 16.18 2.23 5.48
CA SER A 138 16.35 3.64 5.12
C SER A 138 17.20 3.89 3.86
N ASP A 139 17.26 2.89 2.97
CA ASP A 139 17.92 3.01 1.67
C ASP A 139 16.90 3.44 0.61
N ALA A 140 16.84 4.75 0.35
CA ALA A 140 15.90 5.34 -0.60
C ALA A 140 16.21 4.95 -2.05
N ASP A 141 17.49 4.81 -2.41
CA ASP A 141 17.90 4.48 -3.77
C ASP A 141 17.51 3.03 -4.11
N ALA A 142 17.78 2.10 -3.20
CA ALA A 142 17.35 0.71 -3.36
C ALA A 142 15.82 0.57 -3.37
N ALA A 143 15.11 1.34 -2.54
CA ALA A 143 13.64 1.34 -2.53
C ALA A 143 13.07 1.79 -3.90
N VAL A 144 13.60 2.86 -4.50
CA VAL A 144 13.18 3.33 -5.83
C VAL A 144 13.55 2.31 -6.92
N PHE A 145 14.72 1.67 -6.83
CA PHE A 145 15.11 0.62 -7.77
C PHE A 145 14.14 -0.57 -7.77
N TYR A 146 13.81 -1.10 -6.59
CA TYR A 146 12.85 -2.21 -6.50
C TYR A 146 11.43 -1.80 -6.88
N LEU A 147 11.04 -0.56 -6.61
CA LEU A 147 9.78 0.01 -7.10
C LEU A 147 9.72 -0.01 -8.63
N ALA A 148 10.74 0.54 -9.31
CA ALA A 148 10.83 0.54 -10.76
C ALA A 148 10.83 -0.88 -11.34
N LYS A 149 11.50 -1.83 -10.68
CA LYS A 149 11.50 -3.24 -11.08
C LYS A 149 10.10 -3.86 -10.99
N MET A 150 9.32 -3.56 -9.95
CA MET A 150 7.93 -4.01 -9.81
C MET A 150 7.03 -3.42 -10.88
N LEU A 151 7.10 -2.10 -11.08
CA LEU A 151 6.26 -1.39 -12.07
C LEU A 151 6.53 -1.86 -13.49
N SER A 152 7.81 -2.00 -13.85
CA SER A 152 8.18 -2.53 -15.15
C SER A 152 7.78 -4.01 -15.32
N GLY A 153 7.74 -4.76 -14.23
CA GLY A 153 7.17 -6.10 -14.17
C GLY A 153 5.65 -6.15 -14.36
N GLY A 154 4.94 -5.03 -14.31
CA GLY A 154 3.48 -5.00 -14.33
C GLY A 154 2.86 -5.47 -13.02
N GLU A 155 3.55 -5.24 -11.89
CA GLU A 155 2.98 -5.37 -10.56
C GLU A 155 1.76 -4.45 -10.40
N ASP A 156 0.76 -4.87 -9.61
CA ASP A 156 -0.39 -4.02 -9.31
C ASP A 156 0.07 -2.80 -8.48
N PRO A 157 -0.08 -1.56 -8.97
CA PRO A 157 0.27 -0.36 -8.19
C PRO A 157 -0.44 -0.32 -6.83
N MET A 158 -1.66 -0.82 -6.74
CA MET A 158 -2.41 -0.87 -5.49
C MET A 158 -1.84 -1.91 -4.52
N PHE A 159 -1.22 -2.99 -5.02
CA PHE A 159 -0.47 -3.92 -4.19
C PHE A 159 0.72 -3.24 -3.52
N ILE A 160 1.46 -2.42 -4.28
CA ILE A 160 2.60 -1.65 -3.76
C ILE A 160 2.12 -0.67 -2.68
N VAL A 161 1.03 0.07 -2.92
CA VAL A 161 0.44 0.99 -1.92
C VAL A 161 0.02 0.26 -0.65
N ARG A 162 -0.67 -0.90 -0.75
CA ARG A 162 -1.04 -1.72 0.41
C ARG A 162 0.20 -2.06 1.24
N ARG A 163 1.34 -2.37 0.61
CA ARG A 163 2.59 -2.67 1.30
C ARG A 163 3.22 -1.42 1.92
N MET A 164 3.12 -0.26 1.27
CA MET A 164 3.54 1.03 1.84
C MET A 164 2.73 1.40 3.10
N ILE A 165 1.42 1.13 3.12
CA ILE A 165 0.56 1.35 4.31
C ILE A 165 1.03 0.48 5.47
N VAL A 166 1.35 -0.80 5.19
CA VAL A 166 1.91 -1.70 6.21
C VAL A 166 3.24 -1.16 6.73
N ILE A 167 4.16 -0.75 5.85
CA ILE A 167 5.46 -0.18 6.24
C ILE A 167 5.28 1.06 7.14
N ALA A 168 4.34 1.94 6.80
CA ALA A 168 4.06 3.13 7.60
C ALA A 168 3.65 2.79 9.05
N SER A 169 2.95 1.68 9.26
CA SER A 169 2.53 1.23 10.59
C SER A 169 3.54 0.31 11.30
N GLU A 170 4.23 -0.54 10.54
CA GLU A 170 5.14 -1.59 11.04
C GLU A 170 6.52 -1.03 11.37
N ASP A 171 7.10 -0.25 10.46
CA ASP A 171 8.52 0.14 10.50
C ASP A 171 8.75 1.61 10.87
N ILE A 172 7.73 2.47 10.71
CA ILE A 172 7.79 3.92 11.04
C ILE A 172 6.96 4.22 12.29
N GLY A 173 5.71 3.78 12.29
CA GLY A 173 4.83 3.71 13.45
C GLY A 173 4.64 5.07 14.15
N LEU A 174 4.79 5.06 15.48
CA LEU A 174 4.55 6.23 16.33
C LEU A 174 5.62 7.32 16.20
N ARG A 175 6.72 7.06 15.50
CA ARG A 175 7.84 8.01 15.42
C ARG A 175 7.63 9.07 14.35
N ASP A 176 6.98 8.70 13.25
CA ASP A 176 6.41 9.65 12.29
C ASP A 176 5.00 9.18 11.90
N SER A 177 4.03 9.53 12.74
CA SER A 177 2.61 9.19 12.51
C SER A 177 1.99 9.93 11.32
N SER A 178 2.68 10.91 10.71
CA SER A 178 2.22 11.55 9.48
C SER A 178 2.32 10.62 8.26
N CYS A 179 3.15 9.58 8.33
CA CYS A 179 3.38 8.68 7.20
C CYS A 179 2.13 7.87 6.84
N LEU A 180 1.40 7.33 7.81
CA LEU A 180 0.18 6.56 7.53
C LEU A 180 -0.88 7.35 6.73
N PRO A 181 -1.34 8.53 7.18
CA PRO A 181 -2.30 9.33 6.41
C PRO A 181 -1.70 9.82 5.08
N PHE A 182 -0.39 10.06 5.02
CA PHE A 182 0.27 10.39 3.75
C PHE A 182 0.16 9.26 2.72
N VAL A 183 0.38 8.00 3.12
CA VAL A 183 0.22 6.86 2.19
C VAL A 183 -1.25 6.71 1.77
N VAL A 184 -2.21 7.00 2.64
CA VAL A 184 -3.64 7.01 2.28
C VAL A 184 -3.92 8.10 1.24
N ALA A 185 -3.36 9.31 1.40
CA ALA A 185 -3.47 10.34 0.37
C ALA A 185 -2.81 9.94 -0.96
N VAL A 186 -1.69 9.22 -0.90
CA VAL A 186 -1.01 8.64 -2.08
C VAL A 186 -1.90 7.61 -2.78
N LYS A 187 -2.61 6.75 -2.03
CA LYS A 187 -3.60 5.82 -2.60
C LYS A 187 -4.63 6.58 -3.44
N ASP A 188 -5.23 7.61 -2.85
CA ASP A 188 -6.30 8.37 -3.49
C ASP A 188 -5.78 9.16 -4.70
N ALA A 189 -4.58 9.75 -4.58
CA ALA A 189 -3.91 10.42 -5.69
C ALA A 189 -3.57 9.45 -6.83
N LEU A 190 -3.13 8.23 -6.52
CA LEU A 190 -2.85 7.19 -7.51
C LEU A 190 -4.12 6.73 -8.23
N GLU A 191 -5.23 6.53 -7.50
CA GLU A 191 -6.53 6.19 -8.09
C GLU A 191 -7.08 7.31 -8.97
N PHE A 192 -6.90 8.57 -8.56
CA PHE A 192 -7.37 9.74 -9.30
C PHE A 192 -6.56 10.00 -10.57
N VAL A 193 -5.22 9.92 -10.49
CA VAL A 193 -4.32 10.24 -11.61
C VAL A 193 -4.18 9.05 -12.57
N GLY A 194 -4.06 7.82 -12.05
CA GLY A 194 -3.82 6.62 -12.84
C GLY A 194 -2.38 6.47 -13.33
N MET A 195 -2.12 5.40 -14.09
CA MET A 195 -0.82 5.09 -14.69
C MET A 195 -0.75 5.64 -16.12
N PRO A 196 0.42 6.11 -16.61
CA PRO A 196 1.76 5.99 -16.02
C PRO A 196 2.18 7.09 -15.03
N GLU A 197 1.49 8.22 -14.93
CA GLU A 197 1.89 9.34 -14.06
C GLU A 197 1.89 8.96 -12.56
N GLY A 198 1.09 7.97 -12.17
CA GLY A 198 1.07 7.38 -10.83
C GLY A 198 2.41 6.83 -10.34
N GLU A 199 3.33 6.49 -11.23
CA GLU A 199 4.69 6.05 -10.86
C GLU A 199 5.44 7.13 -10.07
N ILE A 200 5.22 8.41 -10.40
CA ILE A 200 5.84 9.56 -9.73
C ILE A 200 5.31 9.67 -8.30
N ILE A 201 4.00 9.43 -8.11
CA ILE A 201 3.34 9.46 -6.79
C ILE A 201 3.90 8.34 -5.91
N LEU A 202 4.05 7.13 -6.47
CA LEU A 202 4.63 5.99 -5.76
C LEU A 202 6.10 6.24 -5.39
N ALA A 203 6.90 6.82 -6.28
CA ALA A 203 8.29 7.15 -6.02
C ALA A 203 8.42 8.19 -4.89
N HIS A 204 7.58 9.23 -4.91
CA HIS A 204 7.51 10.22 -3.83
C HIS A 204 7.22 9.54 -2.48
N CYS A 205 6.23 8.64 -2.45
CA CYS A 205 5.90 7.88 -1.25
C CYS A 205 7.05 6.99 -0.77
N ALA A 206 7.69 6.24 -1.68
CA ALA A 206 8.80 5.36 -1.35
C ALA A 206 9.95 6.12 -0.68
N VAL A 207 10.34 7.27 -1.24
CA VAL A 207 11.42 8.10 -0.71
C VAL A 207 11.07 8.70 0.64
N LYS A 208 9.83 9.19 0.83
CA LYS A 208 9.38 9.70 2.14
C LYS A 208 9.47 8.61 3.22
N LEU A 209 8.94 7.41 2.95
CA LEU A 209 8.96 6.31 3.91
C LEU A 209 10.39 5.84 4.21
N ALA A 210 11.26 5.78 3.18
CA ALA A 210 12.66 5.41 3.37
C ALA A 210 13.40 6.42 4.26
N ARG A 211 13.12 7.72 4.10
CA ARG A 211 13.74 8.78 4.92
C ARG A 211 13.10 9.03 6.29
N ALA A 212 11.91 8.49 6.54
CA ALA A 212 11.22 8.67 7.81
C ALA A 212 11.97 7.97 8.97
N LEU A 213 11.86 8.54 10.18
CA LEU A 213 12.42 7.91 11.38
C LEU A 213 11.70 6.60 11.69
N LYS A 214 12.47 5.55 12.01
CA LYS A 214 11.94 4.20 12.17
C LYS A 214 11.48 3.92 13.62
N SER A 215 10.37 3.21 13.75
CA SER A 215 9.92 2.62 15.00
C SER A 215 9.02 1.42 14.78
N THR A 216 9.32 0.35 15.51
CA THR A 216 8.54 -0.89 15.53
C THR A 216 7.80 -1.07 16.86
N LYS A 217 7.63 0.00 17.66
CA LYS A 217 7.11 -0.05 19.03
C LYS A 217 5.67 -0.59 19.11
N SER A 218 4.75 -0.04 18.31
CA SER A 218 3.36 -0.50 18.21
C SER A 218 3.28 -1.92 17.66
N TYR A 219 4.07 -2.22 16.62
CA TYR A 219 4.14 -3.54 16.00
C TYR A 219 4.62 -4.61 16.97
N ARG A 220 5.75 -4.38 17.66
CA ARG A 220 6.29 -5.30 18.67
C ARG A 220 5.32 -5.49 19.82
N ALA A 221 4.68 -4.43 20.31
CA ALA A 221 3.67 -4.55 21.37
C ALA A 221 2.52 -5.49 20.99
N LEU A 222 1.99 -5.35 19.77
CA LEU A 222 0.96 -6.26 19.26
C LEU A 222 1.47 -7.70 19.15
N ARG A 223 2.68 -7.90 18.60
CA ARG A 223 3.27 -9.23 18.44
C ARG A 223 3.54 -9.91 19.78
N THR A 224 4.03 -9.17 20.78
CA THR A 224 4.23 -9.69 22.15
C THR A 224 2.91 -10.12 22.77
N ALA A 225 1.86 -9.30 22.67
CA ALA A 225 0.53 -9.66 23.19
C ALA A 225 -0.05 -10.90 22.46
N GLN A 226 0.08 -10.98 21.13
CA GLN A 226 -0.36 -12.12 20.34
C GLN A 226 0.42 -13.41 20.66
N SER A 227 1.74 -13.31 20.87
CA SER A 227 2.56 -14.47 21.25
C SER A 227 2.15 -14.99 22.62
N LEU A 228 1.95 -14.09 23.58
CA LEU A 228 1.53 -14.46 24.93
C LEU A 228 0.20 -15.24 24.92
N LEU A 229 -0.81 -14.76 24.18
CA LEU A 229 -2.10 -15.47 24.07
C LEU A 229 -1.99 -16.81 23.34
N LYS A 230 -1.04 -16.96 22.43
CA LYS A 230 -0.79 -18.21 21.71
C LYS A 230 -0.07 -19.24 22.58
N GLU A 231 0.89 -18.78 23.40
CA GLU A 231 1.67 -19.61 24.32
C GLU A 231 0.85 -20.02 25.54
N GLN A 232 -0.06 -19.14 26.00
CA GLN A 232 -0.93 -19.34 27.16
C GLN A 232 -2.40 -19.11 26.79
N PRO A 233 -3.06 -20.08 26.12
CA PRO A 233 -4.46 -19.97 25.72
C PRO A 233 -5.44 -19.68 26.87
N GLU A 234 -5.11 -20.12 28.09
CA GLU A 234 -5.87 -19.87 29.31
C GLU A 234 -6.04 -18.37 29.61
N LEU A 235 -5.10 -17.52 29.20
CA LEU A 235 -5.20 -16.08 29.36
C LEU A 235 -6.37 -15.48 28.57
N THR A 236 -6.74 -16.10 27.45
CA THR A 236 -7.88 -15.67 26.62
C THR A 236 -9.20 -15.83 27.36
N SER A 237 -9.25 -16.74 28.35
CA SER A 237 -10.46 -16.98 29.16
C SER A 237 -10.58 -16.03 30.36
N ILE A 238 -9.57 -15.18 30.61
CA ILE A 238 -9.61 -14.24 31.73
C ILE A 238 -10.71 -13.20 31.46
N PRO A 239 -11.66 -13.03 32.40
CA PRO A 239 -12.72 -12.07 32.20
C PRO A 239 -12.22 -10.63 32.32
N VAL A 240 -12.87 -9.71 31.60
CA VAL A 240 -12.66 -8.26 31.74
C VAL A 240 -12.97 -7.84 33.19
N PRO A 241 -12.12 -7.00 33.83
CA PRO A 241 -12.38 -6.46 35.17
C PRO A 241 -13.76 -5.79 35.27
N LEU A 242 -14.47 -6.00 36.38
CA LEU A 242 -15.87 -5.55 36.57
C LEU A 242 -16.06 -4.04 36.31
N HIS A 243 -15.11 -3.21 36.75
CA HIS A 243 -15.14 -1.76 36.58
C HIS A 243 -14.85 -1.28 35.15
N LEU A 244 -14.46 -2.17 34.23
CA LEU A 244 -14.28 -1.85 32.80
C LEU A 244 -15.38 -2.45 31.93
N ARG A 245 -16.29 -3.25 32.51
CA ARG A 245 -17.38 -3.86 31.75
C ARG A 245 -18.42 -2.82 31.40
N ASN A 246 -19.00 -2.96 30.21
CA ASN A 246 -20.17 -2.20 29.83
C ASN A 246 -21.38 -2.64 30.69
N ALA A 247 -22.20 -1.69 31.13
CA ALA A 247 -23.38 -1.92 31.96
C ALA A 247 -24.65 -1.27 31.38
N PRO A 248 -25.09 -1.70 30.18
CA PRO A 248 -26.24 -1.07 29.50
C PRO A 248 -27.59 -1.38 30.15
N THR A 249 -27.72 -2.51 30.88
CA THR A 249 -28.99 -2.92 31.51
C THR A 249 -29.03 -2.59 33.00
N LYS A 250 -30.23 -2.40 33.56
CA LYS A 250 -30.42 -2.17 35.01
C LYS A 250 -29.85 -3.32 35.85
N LEU A 251 -30.10 -4.56 35.43
CA LEU A 251 -29.56 -5.75 36.09
C LEU A 251 -28.02 -5.75 36.13
N MET A 252 -27.35 -5.34 35.05
CA MET A 252 -25.88 -5.27 35.04
C MET A 252 -25.32 -4.22 36.00
N LYS A 253 -25.99 -3.07 36.12
CA LYS A 253 -25.65 -2.04 37.11
C LYS A 253 -25.88 -2.54 38.54
N GLU A 254 -27.00 -3.21 38.79
CA GLU A 254 -27.28 -3.87 40.08
C GLU A 254 -26.24 -4.95 40.43
N MET A 255 -25.65 -5.60 39.42
CA MET A 255 -24.53 -6.54 39.57
C MET A 255 -23.15 -5.87 39.71
N GLY A 256 -23.09 -4.54 39.78
CA GLY A 256 -21.85 -3.77 40.00
C GLY A 256 -20.98 -3.61 38.76
N TYR A 257 -21.53 -3.74 37.55
CA TYR A 257 -20.76 -3.58 36.32
C TYR A 257 -20.52 -2.08 36.09
N GLY A 258 -19.25 -1.68 35.97
CA GLY A 258 -18.89 -0.27 35.72
C GLY A 258 -19.05 0.69 36.91
N ASP A 259 -19.61 0.26 38.05
CA ASP A 259 -19.91 1.13 39.21
C ASP A 259 -18.69 1.86 39.79
N THR A 260 -17.51 1.24 39.73
CA THR A 260 -16.26 1.81 40.26
C THR A 260 -15.35 2.37 39.17
N TYR A 261 -15.84 2.48 37.93
CA TYR A 261 -15.09 3.07 36.83
C TYR A 261 -14.83 4.55 37.09
N ARG A 262 -13.56 4.93 37.14
CA ARG A 262 -13.14 6.31 37.22
C ARG A 262 -12.94 6.86 35.81
N TYR A 263 -13.84 7.74 35.37
CA TYR A 263 -13.79 8.35 34.06
C TYR A 263 -12.70 9.42 33.98
N ASN A 264 -11.60 9.14 33.27
CA ASN A 264 -10.41 10.00 33.23
C ASN A 264 -10.72 11.49 32.99
N PRO A 265 -11.54 11.90 32.01
CA PRO A 265 -11.78 13.33 31.74
C PRO A 265 -12.39 14.12 32.91
N SER A 266 -13.03 13.47 33.89
CA SER A 266 -13.53 14.13 35.10
C SER A 266 -12.45 14.44 36.14
N PHE A 267 -11.23 13.93 35.97
CA PHE A 267 -10.12 14.16 36.89
C PHE A 267 -9.11 15.15 36.31
N GLU A 268 -8.43 15.87 37.19
CA GLU A 268 -7.39 16.82 36.81
C GLU A 268 -6.34 16.17 35.89
N ASN A 269 -6.12 16.78 34.72
CA ASN A 269 -5.22 16.29 33.68
C ASN A 269 -5.48 14.85 33.21
N GLY A 270 -6.69 14.30 33.44
CA GLY A 270 -7.01 12.92 33.09
C GLY A 270 -6.36 11.85 33.98
N VAL A 271 -5.73 12.25 35.10
CA VAL A 271 -4.89 11.37 35.90
C VAL A 271 -5.72 10.59 36.91
N VAL A 272 -5.74 9.27 36.76
CA VAL A 272 -6.51 8.35 37.60
C VAL A 272 -5.68 7.15 37.98
N ARG A 273 -5.67 6.80 39.28
CA ARG A 273 -5.14 5.51 39.75
C ARG A 273 -6.20 4.42 39.60
N GLN A 274 -6.16 3.68 38.50
CA GLN A 274 -7.05 2.56 38.19
C GLN A 274 -6.29 1.46 37.42
N GLN A 275 -6.61 0.20 37.69
CA GLN A 275 -6.05 -0.95 36.99
C GLN A 275 -6.82 -1.20 35.69
N TYR A 276 -6.11 -1.32 34.55
CA TYR A 276 -6.76 -1.61 33.26
C TYR A 276 -6.55 -3.05 32.80
N THR A 277 -5.34 -3.59 32.97
CA THR A 277 -5.07 -4.99 32.65
C THR A 277 -5.68 -5.91 33.73
N PRO A 278 -6.13 -7.12 33.36
CA PRO A 278 -6.58 -8.12 34.34
C PRO A 278 -5.49 -8.40 35.38
N GLU A 279 -5.90 -8.84 36.58
CA GLU A 279 -4.97 -9.08 37.70
C GLU A 279 -3.86 -10.08 37.36
N ALA A 280 -4.17 -11.12 36.59
CA ALA A 280 -3.20 -12.10 36.11
C ALA A 280 -2.16 -11.52 35.12
N LEU A 281 -2.40 -10.32 34.56
CA LEU A 281 -1.53 -9.62 33.62
C LEU A 281 -1.03 -8.28 34.16
N LYS A 282 -1.12 -8.06 35.47
CA LYS A 282 -0.81 -6.76 36.10
C LYS A 282 0.64 -6.31 35.86
N ASP A 283 1.58 -7.25 35.89
CA ASP A 283 3.01 -6.96 35.77
C ASP A 283 3.52 -7.06 34.32
N GLN A 284 2.64 -7.38 33.36
CA GLN A 284 3.02 -7.51 31.95
C GLN A 284 3.03 -6.14 31.25
N LYS A 285 4.19 -5.80 30.68
CA LYS A 285 4.38 -4.59 29.86
C LYS A 285 4.55 -4.98 28.40
N PHE A 286 3.52 -4.73 27.58
CA PHE A 286 3.57 -5.00 26.14
C PHE A 286 4.23 -3.89 25.34
N VAL A 287 4.04 -2.64 25.75
CA VAL A 287 4.56 -1.46 25.04
C VAL A 287 5.91 -1.09 25.64
N GLU A 288 6.99 -1.41 24.92
CA GLU A 288 8.36 -1.04 25.30
C GLU A 288 8.60 0.47 25.20
N ASP A 289 9.57 0.99 25.96
CA ASP A 289 9.90 2.42 25.90
C ASP A 289 10.72 2.76 24.64
N THR A 290 11.51 1.83 24.13
CA THR A 290 12.39 2.02 22.97
C THR A 290 11.66 1.91 21.63
N HIS A 291 12.11 2.69 20.65
CA HIS A 291 11.56 2.62 19.29
C HIS A 291 12.03 1.39 18.50
N LEU A 292 13.28 0.95 18.71
CA LEU A 292 13.97 -0.14 18.01
C LEU A 292 14.63 -1.09 19.02
N GLY A 293 15.25 -2.17 18.52
CA GLY A 293 16.01 -3.14 19.33
C GLY A 293 17.38 -2.60 19.79
N THR A 294 18.04 -3.35 20.69
CA THR A 294 19.31 -2.95 21.32
C THR A 294 20.56 -3.66 20.77
N ALA A 295 20.38 -4.63 19.87
CA ALA A 295 21.48 -5.36 19.26
C ALA A 295 22.32 -4.44 18.36
N ARG A 296 23.65 -4.55 18.44
CA ARG A 296 24.59 -3.87 17.54
C ARG A 296 25.10 -4.82 16.47
N ASP A 297 25.16 -4.32 15.24
CA ASP A 297 25.88 -4.97 14.14
C ASP A 297 27.40 -4.80 14.32
N PRO A 298 28.19 -5.88 14.36
CA PRO A 298 29.65 -5.82 14.49
C PRO A 298 30.37 -5.07 13.36
N LEU A 299 29.73 -4.90 12.20
CA LEU A 299 30.32 -4.24 11.03
C LEU A 299 30.11 -2.73 11.04
N VAL A 300 29.20 -2.22 11.87
CA VAL A 300 28.89 -0.78 11.97
C VAL A 300 29.80 -0.14 13.01
N PRO A 301 30.56 0.92 12.69
CA PRO A 301 31.42 1.61 13.65
C PRO A 301 30.65 2.19 14.84
N ASP A 302 31.24 2.18 16.04
CA ASP A 302 30.64 2.75 17.26
C ASP A 302 30.36 4.25 17.17
N GLU A 303 31.12 4.96 16.33
CA GLU A 303 30.92 6.38 16.04
C GLU A 303 29.55 6.65 15.40
N GLU A 304 29.08 5.74 14.53
CA GLU A 304 27.79 5.88 13.86
C GLU A 304 26.62 5.70 14.83
N TYR A 305 26.73 4.75 15.76
CA TYR A 305 25.73 4.63 16.84
C TYR A 305 25.71 5.86 17.74
N SER A 306 26.87 6.44 18.02
CA SER A 306 27.00 7.62 18.88
C SER A 306 26.36 8.85 18.22
N SER A 307 26.63 9.08 16.93
CA SER A 307 26.06 10.21 16.19
C SER A 307 24.53 10.10 16.07
N ILE A 308 23.98 8.92 15.83
CA ILE A 308 22.53 8.70 15.80
C ILE A 308 21.91 8.99 17.17
N THR A 309 22.56 8.54 18.25
CA THR A 309 22.07 8.76 19.61
C THR A 309 22.11 10.24 20.00
N GLU A 310 23.12 10.99 19.55
CA GLU A 310 23.23 12.44 19.74
C GLU A 310 22.15 13.18 18.95
N ALA A 311 21.95 12.84 17.67
CA ALA A 311 20.90 13.42 16.84
C ALA A 311 19.50 13.19 17.45
N ASP A 312 19.26 12.00 17.99
CA ASP A 312 18.00 11.68 18.68
C ASP A 312 17.78 12.54 19.94
N LYS A 313 18.85 12.81 20.71
CA LYS A 313 18.79 13.69 21.88
C LYS A 313 18.56 15.14 21.47
N GLU A 314 19.29 15.64 20.48
CA GLU A 314 19.10 17.00 19.95
C GLU A 314 17.67 17.19 19.44
N TYR A 315 17.10 16.20 18.74
CA TYR A 315 15.72 16.28 18.27
C TYR A 315 14.70 16.31 19.41
N GLU A 316 14.91 15.53 20.47
CA GLU A 316 14.03 15.57 21.66
C GLU A 316 14.18 16.88 22.44
N GLU A 317 15.37 17.46 22.50
CA GLU A 317 15.60 18.79 23.07
C GLU A 317 14.92 19.89 22.25
N PHE A 318 15.06 19.84 20.92
CA PHE A 318 14.37 20.73 19.99
C PHE A 318 12.85 20.66 20.17
N LYS A 319 12.26 19.46 20.27
CA LYS A 319 10.83 19.30 20.54
C LYS A 319 10.41 19.91 21.87
N LYS A 320 11.21 19.76 22.92
CA LYS A 320 10.94 20.37 24.23
C LYS A 320 11.02 21.89 24.15
N GLN A 321 12.00 22.44 23.46
CA GLN A 321 12.14 23.88 23.24
C GLN A 321 10.94 24.42 22.46
N ARG A 322 10.57 23.79 21.34
CA ARG A 322 9.43 24.25 20.52
C ARG A 322 8.10 24.17 21.27
N ARG A 323 7.90 23.17 22.13
CA ARG A 323 6.71 23.12 23.02
C ARG A 323 6.67 24.29 23.99
N LYS A 324 7.79 24.64 24.61
CA LYS A 324 7.88 25.79 25.51
C LYS A 324 7.64 27.10 24.79
N GLU A 325 8.19 27.25 23.57
CA GLU A 325 7.94 28.42 22.72
C GLU A 325 6.46 28.54 22.39
N MET A 326 5.79 27.45 21.97
CA MET A 326 4.35 27.48 21.72
C MET A 326 3.53 27.77 22.97
N GLU A 327 3.92 27.24 24.14
CA GLU A 327 3.27 27.56 25.42
C GLU A 327 3.43 29.06 25.75
N GLN A 328 4.61 29.63 25.53
CA GLN A 328 4.88 31.06 25.70
C GLN A 328 4.10 31.91 24.69
N GLU A 329 4.11 31.55 23.40
CA GLU A 329 3.31 32.20 22.35
C GLU A 329 1.82 32.19 22.73
N THR A 330 1.31 31.08 23.29
CA THR A 330 -0.08 30.95 23.74
C THR A 330 -0.39 31.78 25.00
N LEU A 331 0.60 31.96 25.89
CA LEU A 331 0.50 32.78 27.09
C LEU A 331 0.61 34.28 26.79
N GLU A 332 1.40 34.65 25.77
CA GLU A 332 1.59 36.03 25.30
C GLU A 332 0.45 36.47 24.36
N SER A 333 -0.20 35.54 23.67
CA SER A 333 -1.44 35.81 22.93
C SER A 333 -2.64 35.86 23.90
N GLU A 334 -2.87 37.01 24.54
CA GLU A 334 -4.13 37.27 25.27
C GLU A 334 -5.34 37.35 24.31
N GLU A 335 -5.12 37.55 23.01
CA GLU A 335 -6.17 37.63 22.00
C GLU A 335 -6.16 36.37 21.11
N ARG A 336 -7.10 35.45 21.39
CA ARG A 336 -7.50 34.46 20.39
C ARG A 336 -8.35 35.19 19.35
N HIS A 337 -7.72 35.72 18.30
CA HIS A 337 -8.48 36.12 17.12
C HIS A 337 -9.08 34.86 16.49
N THR A 338 -10.35 34.61 16.79
CA THR A 338 -11.18 33.74 15.95
C THR A 338 -11.26 34.41 14.57
N TYR A 339 -11.38 33.60 13.51
CA TYR A 339 -11.32 34.06 12.11
C TYR A 339 -12.30 35.21 11.80
N ASP A 340 -13.30 35.42 12.66
CA ASP A 340 -14.40 36.38 12.53
C ASP A 340 -14.10 37.78 13.12
N GLU A 341 -12.97 37.97 13.81
CA GLU A 341 -12.57 39.29 14.37
C GLU A 341 -11.97 40.26 13.34
N PHE A 342 -11.70 39.80 12.12
CA PHE A 342 -11.24 40.64 11.01
C PHE A 342 -12.37 41.16 10.11
N LEU A 343 -13.63 40.77 10.38
CA LEU A 343 -14.79 41.26 9.65
C LEU A 343 -15.28 42.59 10.27
N ALA A 344 -15.65 43.55 9.41
CA ALA A 344 -16.35 44.73 9.87
C ALA A 344 -17.66 44.29 10.56
N LYS A 345 -18.18 45.08 11.51
CA LYS A 345 -19.37 44.73 12.31
C LYS A 345 -20.60 44.38 11.45
N ASP A 346 -20.66 44.89 10.23
CA ASP A 346 -21.73 44.65 9.25
C ASP A 346 -21.58 43.30 8.50
N ASP A 347 -20.39 42.69 8.55
CA ASP A 347 -20.02 41.42 7.90
C ASP A 347 -19.97 40.24 8.90
N GLN A 348 -20.19 40.48 10.19
CA GLN A 348 -20.27 39.45 11.22
C GLN A 348 -21.67 38.79 11.21
N PRO A 349 -21.79 37.45 11.29
CA PRO A 349 -23.08 36.76 11.30
C PRO A 349 -23.93 37.15 12.52
N GLU A 350 -25.25 37.36 12.32
CA GLU A 350 -26.23 37.93 13.28
C GLU A 350 -26.37 37.23 14.65
N TYR A 351 -25.69 36.10 14.89
CA TYR A 351 -25.80 35.35 16.14
C TYR A 351 -24.88 35.84 17.28
N PHE A 352 -24.15 36.95 17.09
CA PHE A 352 -23.21 37.46 18.09
C PHE A 352 -23.64 38.82 18.66
N ASP A 353 -24.67 38.80 19.51
CA ASP A 353 -25.12 39.95 20.29
C ASP A 353 -24.67 39.88 21.77
N GLY A 354 -23.52 39.26 22.07
CA GLY A 354 -22.71 39.57 23.26
C GLY A 354 -23.34 39.52 24.66
N GLU A 355 -24.58 39.04 24.84
CA GLU A 355 -25.28 39.01 26.12
C GLU A 355 -25.66 37.60 26.62
N GLU A 356 -25.23 36.52 25.97
CA GLU A 356 -25.50 35.17 26.47
C GLU A 356 -24.37 34.63 27.37
N ARG A 357 -24.69 34.43 28.65
CA ARG A 357 -23.88 33.62 29.56
C ARG A 357 -24.09 32.15 29.22
N ASP A 358 -23.02 31.45 28.84
CA ASP A 358 -23.00 30.01 28.63
C ASP A 358 -23.56 29.26 29.86
N ALA A 359 -24.80 28.77 29.73
CA ALA A 359 -25.47 27.91 30.69
C ALA A 359 -25.40 26.43 30.27
N TYR A 360 -24.31 26.01 29.60
CA TYR A 360 -24.07 24.59 29.33
C TYR A 360 -23.43 23.91 30.55
N SER A 361 -24.23 23.71 31.60
CA SER A 361 -23.96 22.75 32.66
C SER A 361 -25.30 22.28 33.23
N ASP A 362 -25.59 21.00 33.00
CA ASP A 362 -26.51 20.15 33.76
C ASP A 362 -28.03 20.30 33.53
N ASP A 363 -28.51 19.94 32.34
CA ASP A 363 -29.93 19.56 32.18
C ASP A 363 -30.10 18.02 32.03
N PRO A 364 -30.76 17.33 32.99
CA PRO A 364 -30.95 15.87 32.97
C PRO A 364 -31.97 15.38 31.93
N ASP A 365 -32.69 16.27 31.24
CA ASP A 365 -33.79 15.90 30.34
C ASP A 365 -33.41 15.83 28.86
N CYS A 366 -32.11 15.75 28.53
CA CYS A 366 -31.63 15.55 27.16
C CYS A 366 -31.80 14.10 26.69
N THR A 367 -33.05 13.65 26.61
CA THR A 367 -33.50 12.52 25.81
C THR A 367 -34.40 13.04 24.69
N HIS A 368 -34.02 12.73 23.45
CA HIS A 368 -34.76 12.93 22.20
C HIS A 368 -34.70 14.33 21.56
N ASN A 369 -33.81 14.50 20.58
CA ASN A 369 -33.99 15.52 19.54
C ASN A 369 -33.43 15.11 18.16
N PHE A 370 -33.40 13.82 17.85
CA PHE A 370 -33.02 13.33 16.52
C PHE A 370 -34.22 13.04 15.58
N ASP A 371 -35.46 13.29 16.02
CA ASP A 371 -36.66 12.84 15.29
C ASP A 371 -37.54 13.96 14.68
N GLN A 372 -37.11 15.23 14.65
CA GLN A 372 -37.91 16.31 14.03
C GLN A 372 -37.06 17.22 13.14
N SER A 373 -37.40 17.28 11.85
CA SER A 373 -36.78 18.20 10.90
C SER A 373 -37.31 19.62 11.08
N TYR A 374 -36.44 20.60 10.81
CA TYR A 374 -36.61 22.05 11.01
C TYR A 374 -37.88 22.68 10.40
N ASP A 375 -38.58 22.00 9.49
CA ASP A 375 -39.70 22.55 8.71
C ASP A 375 -41.07 22.56 9.41
N GLU A 376 -41.21 22.00 10.62
CA GLU A 376 -42.49 21.95 11.36
C GLU A 376 -42.77 23.17 12.26
N ASN A 377 -41.82 24.12 12.39
CA ASN A 377 -41.96 25.28 13.28
C ASN A 377 -42.36 26.60 12.59
N LEU A 378 -42.66 26.58 11.29
CA LEU A 378 -43.10 27.77 10.57
C LEU A 378 -44.62 27.84 10.51
N SER A 379 -45.18 29.02 10.79
CA SER A 379 -46.62 29.27 10.66
C SER A 379 -47.08 29.09 9.20
N GLN A 380 -48.35 28.68 9.00
CA GLN A 380 -48.89 28.39 7.66
C GLN A 380 -48.77 29.57 6.69
N ASP A 381 -48.77 30.81 7.20
CA ASP A 381 -48.58 32.05 6.45
C ASP A 381 -47.15 32.24 5.92
N GLN A 382 -46.16 31.59 6.54
CA GLN A 382 -44.74 31.62 6.17
C GLN A 382 -44.36 30.52 5.17
N GLN A 383 -45.30 29.62 4.81
CA GLN A 383 -45.10 28.53 3.84
C GLN A 383 -46.05 28.60 2.62
N PRO A 384 -46.19 29.75 1.91
CA PRO A 384 -47.19 29.92 0.85
C PRO A 384 -46.91 29.11 -0.42
N GLN A 385 -45.72 28.53 -0.56
CA GLN A 385 -45.36 27.66 -1.69
C GLN A 385 -45.76 26.20 -1.46
N TYR A 386 -45.91 25.77 -0.20
CA TYR A 386 -46.22 24.39 0.20
C TYR A 386 -47.74 24.15 0.30
N TYR A 387 -48.51 25.17 0.70
CA TYR A 387 -49.97 25.11 0.87
C TYR A 387 -50.79 25.77 -0.25
N ARG A 388 -50.30 25.80 -1.50
CA ARG A 388 -51.14 26.24 -2.64
C ARG A 388 -52.32 25.29 -2.83
N GLN A 389 -53.48 25.67 -2.30
CA GLN A 389 -54.75 25.08 -2.72
C GLN A 389 -55.02 25.48 -4.17
N PHE A 390 -55.09 24.49 -5.05
CA PHE A 390 -55.82 24.64 -6.31
C PHE A 390 -57.27 24.94 -5.95
N SER A 391 -57.73 26.16 -6.21
CA SER A 391 -59.16 26.44 -6.21
C SER A 391 -59.78 25.73 -7.41
N GLU A 392 -60.74 24.86 -7.16
CA GLU A 392 -61.67 24.37 -8.17
C GLU A 392 -62.28 25.56 -8.94
N ARG A 393 -61.93 25.67 -10.22
CA ARG A 393 -62.85 25.86 -11.36
C ARG A 393 -62.11 25.74 -12.69
#